data_AF-A0A8S4MNY3-F1
#
_entry.id   AF-A0A8S4MNY3-F1
#
_cell.length_a   1.000
_cell.length_b   1.000
_cell.length_c   1.000
_cell.angle_alpha   90.00
_cell.angle_beta   90.00
_cell.angle_gamma   90.00
#
_symmetry.space_group_name_H-M   'P 1'
#
loop_
_entity.id
_entity.type
_entity.pdbx_description
1 polymer ?
#
loop_
_entity_poly.entity_id
_entity_poly.type
_entity_poly.pdbx_seq_one_letter_code
_entity_poly.pdbx_strand_id
1 'polypeptide(L)'
;MDYASVTKIMKSINEDDDDLTLQEKQEKLSTITSTRHLCRWHDHSTLLNTGHLLVTVHALYDPAIHYTSEEMRQQGKPMDVQSVVEAPEVYLLARCKSTIADQLKYVRCQREDIKAMQDTNYQDVKIRDVVRYFTGDVDNPAQWVESGEQHQGTYGCSAGYGAPIKRFMDLGYCLHLQVKSLEDRRQLITLPAGAKGGSAPFKGLKKDQLIQNLDATGYDYYLECNKPELESQLKQHLAGASHIPALLYGQQQSTLKAINLEQYEVSFIM
;
A
#
# COMPACT_ATOMS: atom_id res chain seq x y z
N MET A 1 14.84 -28.77 -13.71
CA MET A 1 15.96 -27.83 -13.90
C MET A 1 17.12 -28.31 -13.06
N ASP A 2 18.36 -28.31 -13.56
CA ASP A 2 19.53 -28.71 -12.76
C ASP A 2 20.03 -27.56 -11.86
N TYR A 3 20.94 -27.87 -10.92
CA TYR A 3 21.48 -26.90 -9.95
C TYR A 3 22.18 -25.71 -10.63
N ALA A 4 22.97 -25.98 -11.66
CA ALA A 4 23.73 -24.94 -12.37
C ALA A 4 22.79 -23.94 -13.07
N SER A 5 21.70 -24.43 -13.66
CA SER A 5 20.70 -23.59 -14.32
C SER A 5 19.92 -22.75 -13.32
N VAL A 6 19.45 -23.33 -12.22
CA VAL A 6 18.71 -22.58 -11.18
C VAL A 6 19.59 -21.51 -10.54
N THR A 7 20.82 -21.87 -10.17
CA THR A 7 21.78 -20.93 -9.56
C THR A 7 22.11 -19.79 -10.51
N LYS A 8 22.28 -20.07 -11.81
CA LYS A 8 22.53 -19.02 -12.80
C LYS A 8 21.39 -18.00 -12.86
N ILE A 9 20.14 -18.47 -12.88
CA ILE A 9 18.96 -17.60 -12.91
C ILE A 9 18.86 -16.80 -11.61
N MET A 10 19.00 -17.47 -10.46
CA MET A 10 18.96 -16.82 -9.14
C MET A 10 20.04 -15.72 -9.01
N LYS A 11 21.24 -15.96 -9.54
CA LYS A 11 22.30 -14.94 -9.58
C LYS A 11 21.98 -13.78 -10.49
N SER A 12 21.38 -14.01 -11.66
CA SER A 12 21.02 -12.93 -12.58
C SER A 12 19.93 -12.01 -12.02
N ILE A 13 19.06 -12.54 -11.16
CA ILE A 13 17.99 -11.77 -10.50
C ILE A 13 18.39 -11.29 -9.09
N ASN A 14 19.64 -11.50 -8.68
CA ASN A 14 20.19 -11.12 -7.37
C ASN A 14 19.42 -11.72 -6.17
N GLU A 15 18.91 -12.94 -6.31
CA GLU A 15 18.15 -13.68 -5.28
C GLU A 15 18.85 -14.99 -4.86
N ASP A 16 20.06 -15.24 -5.35
CA ASP A 16 20.85 -16.40 -4.96
C ASP A 16 21.32 -16.30 -3.52
N ASP A 17 21.18 -17.41 -2.80
CA ASP A 17 21.63 -17.59 -1.43
C ASP A 17 22.40 -18.91 -1.37
N ASP A 18 23.67 -18.84 -0.99
CA ASP A 18 24.56 -20.01 -0.94
C ASP A 18 24.16 -21.00 0.17
N ASP A 19 23.39 -20.56 1.16
CA ASP A 19 22.92 -21.39 2.26
C ASP A 19 21.69 -22.26 1.89
N LEU A 20 21.03 -21.98 0.74
CA LEU A 20 19.86 -22.72 0.29
C LEU A 20 20.22 -24.01 -0.46
N THR A 21 19.53 -25.09 -0.16
CA THR A 21 19.57 -26.34 -0.93
C THR A 21 18.98 -26.16 -2.33
N LEU A 22 19.28 -27.10 -3.25
CA LEU A 22 18.69 -27.11 -4.59
C LEU A 22 17.16 -27.03 -4.57
N GLN A 23 16.53 -27.79 -3.67
CA GLN A 23 15.08 -27.83 -3.58
C GLN A 23 14.53 -26.47 -3.14
N GLU A 24 15.14 -25.85 -2.12
CA GLU A 24 14.75 -24.52 -1.66
C GLU A 24 14.95 -23.45 -2.73
N LYS A 25 16.05 -23.53 -3.51
CA LYS A 25 16.28 -22.61 -4.65
C LYS A 25 15.22 -22.79 -5.74
N GLN A 26 14.81 -24.02 -6.02
CA GLN A 26 13.75 -24.31 -7.00
C GLN A 26 12.39 -23.79 -6.51
N GLU A 27 12.06 -23.98 -5.24
CA GLU A 27 10.83 -23.48 -4.63
C GLU A 27 10.81 -21.94 -4.58
N LYS A 28 11.93 -21.31 -4.24
CA LYS A 28 12.09 -19.85 -4.26
C LYS A 28 11.95 -19.29 -5.68
N LEU A 29 12.66 -19.87 -6.65
CA LEU A 29 12.55 -19.45 -8.06
C LEU A 29 11.12 -19.63 -8.57
N SER A 30 10.49 -20.78 -8.29
CA SER A 30 9.09 -21.01 -8.67
C SER A 30 8.15 -20.00 -8.00
N THR A 31 8.43 -19.60 -6.77
CA THR A 31 7.64 -18.59 -6.06
C THR A 31 7.79 -17.22 -6.73
N ILE A 32 9.01 -16.82 -7.07
CA ILE A 32 9.30 -15.54 -7.73
C ILE A 32 8.62 -15.49 -9.10
N THR A 33 8.83 -16.50 -9.95
CA THR A 33 8.30 -16.52 -11.33
C THR A 33 6.78 -16.67 -11.39
N SER A 34 6.17 -17.23 -10.35
CA SER A 34 4.70 -17.31 -10.24
C SER A 34 4.06 -16.11 -9.53
N THR A 35 4.86 -15.20 -8.98
CA THR A 35 4.33 -14.03 -8.27
C THR A 35 4.17 -12.87 -9.23
N ARG A 36 2.94 -12.40 -9.37
CA ARG A 36 2.60 -11.23 -10.17
C ARG A 36 2.27 -10.07 -9.24
N HIS A 37 3.02 -8.99 -9.38
CA HIS A 37 2.76 -7.77 -8.62
C HIS A 37 1.78 -6.89 -9.39
N LEU A 38 0.65 -6.58 -8.75
CA LEU A 38 -0.41 -5.76 -9.34
C LEU A 38 -0.36 -4.35 -8.78
N CYS A 39 -0.09 -3.37 -9.64
CA CYS A 39 -0.21 -1.95 -9.31
C CYS A 39 -1.66 -1.50 -9.47
N ARG A 40 -2.17 -0.82 -8.45
CA ARG A 40 -3.49 -0.19 -8.49
C ARG A 40 -3.34 1.32 -8.52
N TRP A 41 -4.10 1.95 -9.41
CA TRP A 41 -4.22 3.40 -9.52
C TRP A 41 -5.68 3.79 -9.47
N HIS A 42 -5.97 4.98 -8.96
CA HIS A 42 -7.33 5.49 -8.89
C HIS A 42 -7.37 6.99 -8.98
N ASP A 43 -8.47 7.48 -9.52
CA ASP A 43 -8.78 8.90 -9.58
C ASP A 43 -10.26 9.13 -9.25
N HIS A 44 -10.52 10.31 -8.71
CA HIS A 44 -11.87 10.81 -8.50
C HIS A 44 -12.09 12.07 -9.32
N SER A 45 -12.91 11.92 -10.34
CA SER A 45 -13.19 12.98 -11.31
C SER A 45 -14.67 13.34 -11.31
N THR A 46 -14.98 14.62 -11.53
CA THR A 46 -16.37 15.07 -11.69
C THR A 46 -16.67 15.29 -13.17
N LEU A 47 -17.58 14.48 -13.71
CA LEU A 47 -18.06 14.58 -15.09
C LEU A 47 -19.53 14.98 -15.05
N LEU A 48 -19.89 16.07 -15.72
CA LEU A 48 -21.27 16.56 -15.83
C LEU A 48 -21.97 16.68 -14.46
N ASN A 49 -21.31 17.33 -13.49
CA ASN A 49 -21.77 17.49 -12.10
C ASN A 49 -22.01 16.18 -11.33
N THR A 50 -21.53 15.05 -11.86
CA THR A 50 -21.58 13.75 -11.21
C THR A 50 -20.15 13.30 -10.91
N GLY A 51 -19.87 13.00 -9.64
CA GLY A 51 -18.59 12.41 -9.26
C GLY A 51 -18.49 10.96 -9.74
N HIS A 52 -17.31 10.58 -10.19
CA HIS A 52 -16.95 9.23 -10.63
C HIS A 52 -15.64 8.81 -9.96
N LEU A 53 -15.62 7.59 -9.44
CA LEU A 53 -14.41 6.92 -8.98
C LEU A 53 -13.98 5.95 -10.08
N LEU A 54 -12.78 6.16 -10.61
CA LEU A 54 -12.10 5.22 -11.50
C LEU A 54 -10.99 4.53 -10.72
N VAL A 55 -10.93 3.21 -10.81
CA VAL A 55 -9.82 2.40 -10.31
C VAL A 55 -9.34 1.54 -11.46
N THR A 56 -8.05 1.61 -11.76
CA THR A 56 -7.36 0.76 -12.72
C THR A 56 -6.37 -0.15 -12.01
N VAL A 57 -6.04 -1.26 -12.65
CA VAL A 57 -5.04 -2.22 -12.21
C VAL A 57 -4.16 -2.59 -13.40
N HIS A 58 -2.87 -2.80 -13.16
CA HIS A 58 -1.94 -3.37 -14.14
C HIS A 58 -0.92 -4.25 -13.43
N ALA A 59 -0.28 -5.16 -14.16
CA ALA A 59 0.88 -5.87 -13.64
C ALA A 59 2.11 -4.96 -13.72
N LEU A 60 3.00 -5.04 -12.74
CA LEU A 60 4.30 -4.38 -12.81
C LEU A 60 5.23 -5.15 -13.72
N TYR A 61 5.91 -4.43 -14.61
CA TYR A 61 6.98 -5.02 -15.38
C TYR A 61 8.19 -5.25 -14.48
N ASP A 62 8.77 -6.44 -14.60
CA ASP A 62 9.99 -6.84 -13.92
C ASP A 62 10.84 -7.63 -14.91
N PRO A 63 11.98 -7.10 -15.38
CA PRO A 63 12.85 -7.76 -16.34
C PRO A 63 13.49 -9.06 -15.79
N ALA A 64 13.42 -9.32 -14.48
CA ALA A 64 13.88 -10.56 -13.89
C ALA A 64 12.98 -11.76 -14.25
N ILE A 65 11.69 -11.51 -14.52
CA ILE A 65 10.67 -12.56 -14.76
C ILE A 65 9.91 -12.38 -16.08
N HIS A 66 9.91 -11.17 -16.65
CA HIS A 66 9.32 -10.87 -17.95
C HIS A 66 10.39 -10.81 -19.03
N TYR A 67 10.00 -11.09 -20.28
CA TYR A 67 10.87 -10.82 -21.41
C TYR A 67 11.18 -9.33 -21.53
N THR A 68 12.42 -9.03 -21.90
CA THR A 68 12.80 -7.69 -22.31
C THR A 68 12.39 -7.42 -23.76
N SER A 69 12.21 -6.14 -24.09
CA SER A 69 11.95 -5.70 -25.47
C SER A 69 13.08 -6.10 -26.45
N GLU A 70 14.30 -6.28 -25.95
CA GLU A 70 15.42 -6.79 -26.74
C GLU A 70 15.29 -8.28 -27.04
N GLU A 71 14.98 -9.11 -26.04
CA GLU A 71 14.74 -10.55 -26.23
C GLU A 71 13.58 -10.80 -27.21
N MET A 72 12.50 -10.04 -27.10
CA MET A 72 11.37 -10.13 -28.02
C MET A 72 11.75 -9.72 -29.46
N ARG A 73 12.64 -8.74 -29.61
CA ARG A 73 13.21 -8.37 -30.93
C ARG A 73 14.05 -9.51 -31.51
N GLN A 74 14.89 -10.16 -30.71
CA GLN A 74 15.72 -11.30 -31.14
C GLN A 74 14.84 -12.50 -31.55
N GLN A 75 13.68 -12.69 -30.93
CA GLN A 75 12.68 -13.69 -31.32
C GLN A 75 11.82 -13.31 -32.54
N GLY A 76 12.12 -12.17 -33.19
CA GLY A 76 11.39 -11.70 -34.38
C GLY A 76 10.02 -11.09 -34.09
N LYS A 77 9.74 -10.74 -32.83
CA LYS A 77 8.48 -10.13 -32.37
C LYS A 77 8.77 -8.78 -31.69
N PRO A 78 9.27 -7.77 -32.41
CA PRO A 78 9.62 -6.48 -31.80
C PRO A 78 8.37 -5.84 -31.18
N MET A 79 8.40 -5.67 -29.86
CA MET A 79 7.36 -4.99 -29.10
C MET A 79 7.98 -4.32 -27.88
N ASP A 80 7.30 -3.32 -27.35
CA ASP A 80 7.61 -2.74 -26.06
C ASP A 80 6.93 -3.58 -24.97
N VAL A 81 7.70 -4.48 -24.34
CA VAL A 81 7.13 -5.44 -23.38
C VAL A 81 6.62 -4.73 -22.13
N GLN A 82 7.33 -3.72 -21.66
CA GLN A 82 6.91 -2.96 -20.48
C GLN A 82 5.55 -2.31 -20.71
N SER A 83 5.38 -1.60 -21.84
CA SER A 83 4.10 -0.98 -22.20
C SER A 83 2.94 -1.97 -22.33
N VAL A 84 3.21 -3.22 -22.74
CA VAL A 84 2.18 -4.27 -22.85
C VAL A 84 1.84 -4.86 -21.48
N VAL A 85 2.84 -5.13 -20.63
CA VAL A 85 2.64 -5.70 -19.29
C VAL A 85 1.97 -4.69 -18.34
N GLU A 86 2.38 -3.42 -18.41
CA GLU A 86 1.88 -2.34 -17.56
C GLU A 86 0.64 -1.65 -18.13
N ALA A 87 0.02 -2.21 -19.18
CA ALA A 87 -1.19 -1.66 -19.76
C ALA A 87 -2.32 -1.62 -18.70
N PRO A 88 -2.91 -0.44 -18.41
CA PRO A 88 -3.92 -0.33 -17.36
C PRO A 88 -5.25 -0.94 -17.79
N GLU A 89 -5.79 -1.82 -16.95
CA GLU A 89 -7.13 -2.38 -17.08
C GLU A 89 -8.11 -1.67 -16.12
N VAL A 90 -9.34 -1.43 -16.57
CA VAL A 90 -10.39 -0.85 -15.72
C VAL A 90 -10.90 -1.90 -14.76
N TYR A 91 -10.67 -1.68 -13.47
CA TYR A 91 -11.13 -2.56 -12.40
C TYR A 91 -12.47 -2.10 -11.83
N LEU A 92 -12.63 -0.81 -11.54
CA LEU A 92 -13.87 -0.24 -11.03
C LEU A 92 -14.15 1.11 -11.69
N LEU A 93 -15.38 1.27 -12.20
CA LEU A 93 -15.92 2.57 -12.58
C LEU A 93 -17.25 2.78 -11.87
N ALA A 94 -17.27 3.71 -10.91
CA ALA A 94 -18.40 3.89 -10.02
C ALA A 94 -18.87 5.35 -9.97
N ARG A 95 -20.20 5.57 -10.01
CA ARG A 95 -20.78 6.89 -9.71
C ARG A 95 -20.69 7.11 -8.20
N CYS A 96 -19.86 8.06 -7.79
CA CYS A 96 -19.52 8.27 -6.39
C CYS A 96 -19.18 9.74 -6.16
N LYS A 97 -19.67 10.36 -5.08
CA LYS A 97 -19.16 11.70 -4.72
C LYS A 97 -17.72 11.59 -4.23
N SER A 98 -17.00 12.72 -4.22
CA SER A 98 -15.63 12.81 -3.70
C SER A 98 -15.54 12.71 -2.17
N THR A 99 -16.65 12.37 -1.48
CA THR A 99 -16.66 12.29 -0.01
C THR A 99 -16.06 10.96 0.45
N ILE A 100 -15.36 10.99 1.59
CA ILE A 100 -14.80 9.79 2.22
C ILE A 100 -15.88 8.73 2.43
N ALA A 101 -17.04 9.13 2.96
CA ALA A 101 -18.15 8.23 3.24
C ALA A 101 -18.69 7.54 1.97
N ASP A 102 -18.70 8.21 0.83
CA ASP A 102 -19.21 7.63 -0.42
C ASP A 102 -18.22 6.64 -1.04
N GLN A 103 -16.92 6.97 -1.12
CA GLN A 103 -15.98 6.02 -1.73
C GLN A 103 -15.69 4.81 -0.82
N LEU A 104 -15.77 4.97 0.53
CA LEU A 104 -15.68 3.84 1.47
C LEU A 104 -16.72 2.74 1.20
N LYS A 105 -17.82 3.05 0.51
CA LYS A 105 -18.83 2.04 0.11
C LYS A 105 -18.27 1.00 -0.85
N TYR A 106 -17.26 1.35 -1.64
CA TYR A 106 -16.65 0.47 -2.63
C TYR A 106 -15.49 -0.36 -2.08
N VAL A 107 -15.01 -0.06 -0.88
CA VAL A 107 -13.93 -0.83 -0.23
C VAL A 107 -14.31 -2.28 0.00
N ARG A 108 -15.57 -2.55 0.32
CA ARG A 108 -16.01 -3.89 0.70
C ARG A 108 -15.79 -4.88 -0.45
N CYS A 109 -16.23 -4.54 -1.67
CA CYS A 109 -16.05 -5.42 -2.83
C CYS A 109 -14.56 -5.59 -3.13
N GLN A 110 -13.78 -4.52 -3.05
CA GLN A 110 -12.33 -4.59 -3.25
C GLN A 110 -11.63 -5.55 -2.29
N ARG A 111 -12.02 -5.54 -1.02
CA ARG A 111 -11.46 -6.46 -0.04
C ARG A 111 -11.90 -7.91 -0.29
N GLU A 112 -13.15 -8.12 -0.70
CA GLU A 112 -13.64 -9.46 -1.06
C GLU A 112 -12.86 -10.01 -2.27
N ASP A 113 -12.59 -9.17 -3.27
CA ASP A 113 -11.77 -9.53 -4.43
C ASP A 113 -10.31 -9.83 -4.05
N ILE A 114 -9.68 -8.97 -3.24
CA ILE A 114 -8.31 -9.18 -2.74
C ILE A 114 -8.22 -10.50 -1.97
N LYS A 115 -9.22 -10.86 -1.17
CA LYS A 115 -9.25 -12.16 -0.49
C LYS A 115 -9.33 -13.33 -1.49
N ALA A 116 -10.09 -13.19 -2.56
CA ALA A 116 -10.24 -14.22 -3.59
C ALA A 116 -9.00 -14.41 -4.47
N MET A 117 -8.11 -13.41 -4.57
CA MET A 117 -6.87 -13.48 -5.37
C MET A 117 -5.86 -14.55 -4.89
N GLN A 118 -6.03 -15.15 -3.71
CA GLN A 118 -5.12 -16.19 -3.20
C GLN A 118 -5.17 -17.51 -3.99
N ASP A 119 -6.24 -17.74 -4.76
CA ASP A 119 -6.55 -19.02 -5.41
C ASP A 119 -6.48 -18.97 -6.96
N THR A 120 -5.67 -18.06 -7.52
CA THR A 120 -5.56 -17.92 -8.97
C THR A 120 -4.67 -18.99 -9.60
N ASN A 121 -5.21 -19.74 -10.57
CA ASN A 121 -4.45 -20.67 -11.42
C ASN A 121 -4.65 -20.31 -12.89
N TYR A 122 -3.58 -20.35 -13.68
CA TYR A 122 -3.65 -20.22 -15.14
C TYR A 122 -2.87 -21.35 -15.78
N GLN A 123 -3.53 -22.17 -16.61
CA GLN A 123 -2.91 -23.29 -17.33
C GLN A 123 -2.04 -24.18 -16.41
N ASP A 124 -2.61 -24.60 -15.27
CA ASP A 124 -1.96 -25.42 -14.24
C ASP A 124 -0.77 -24.76 -13.51
N VAL A 125 -0.48 -23.49 -13.79
CA VAL A 125 0.47 -22.68 -13.02
C VAL A 125 -0.30 -21.91 -11.97
N LYS A 126 0.04 -22.15 -10.70
CA LYS A 126 -0.44 -21.33 -9.59
C LYS A 126 0.16 -19.94 -9.73
N ILE A 127 -0.68 -18.91 -9.80
CA ILE A 127 -0.26 -17.51 -9.81
C ILE A 127 -0.51 -16.93 -8.42
N ARG A 128 0.49 -16.25 -7.88
CA ARG A 128 0.36 -15.50 -6.63
C ARG A 128 0.27 -14.02 -6.96
N ASP A 129 -0.91 -13.46 -6.81
CA ASP A 129 -1.09 -12.02 -6.97
C ASP A 129 -0.75 -11.29 -5.67
N VAL A 130 0.13 -10.29 -5.78
CA VAL A 130 0.48 -9.38 -4.69
C VAL A 130 0.10 -7.97 -5.09
N VAL A 131 -0.86 -7.38 -4.36
CA VAL A 131 -1.31 -6.01 -4.65
C VAL A 131 -0.32 -5.02 -4.06
N ARG A 132 0.21 -4.17 -4.93
CA ARG A 132 1.09 -3.05 -4.62
C ARG A 132 0.39 -1.73 -4.96
N TYR A 133 0.62 -0.73 -4.13
CA TYR A 133 0.11 0.61 -4.33
C TYR A 133 1.25 1.58 -4.51
N PHE A 134 1.22 2.29 -5.64
CA PHE A 134 2.25 3.25 -6.02
C PHE A 134 1.70 4.66 -5.89
N THR A 135 2.30 5.45 -5.01
CA THR A 135 2.05 6.88 -4.93
C THR A 135 2.98 7.57 -5.94
N GLY A 136 2.68 7.40 -7.23
CA GLY A 136 3.57 7.79 -8.33
C GLY A 136 3.22 9.11 -9.03
N ASP A 137 2.23 9.87 -8.55
CA ASP A 137 1.87 11.16 -9.15
C ASP A 137 1.76 12.27 -8.11
N VAL A 138 2.19 13.48 -8.51
CA VAL A 138 2.11 14.72 -7.71
C VAL A 138 0.64 15.05 -7.41
N ASP A 139 -0.26 14.60 -8.27
CA ASP A 139 -1.69 14.58 -8.03
C ASP A 139 -2.08 13.31 -7.26
N ASN A 140 -1.83 13.39 -5.95
CA ASN A 140 -2.35 12.54 -4.88
C ASN A 140 -3.41 11.50 -5.33
N PRO A 141 -3.05 10.21 -5.49
CA PRO A 141 -4.06 9.16 -5.37
C PRO A 141 -4.83 9.40 -4.07
N ALA A 142 -6.13 9.14 -4.04
CA ALA A 142 -6.93 9.31 -2.83
C ALA A 142 -6.42 8.40 -1.70
N GLN A 143 -5.45 8.86 -0.90
CA GLN A 143 -4.74 8.07 0.12
C GLN A 143 -5.57 7.65 1.31
N TRP A 144 -6.71 8.32 1.47
CA TRP A 144 -7.75 7.91 2.38
C TRP A 144 -8.37 6.56 1.99
N VAL A 145 -8.08 6.03 0.80
CA VAL A 145 -8.51 4.69 0.34
C VAL A 145 -7.51 3.59 0.79
N GLU A 146 -6.26 3.91 1.15
CA GLU A 146 -5.21 2.87 1.18
C GLU A 146 -4.25 2.91 2.36
N SER A 147 -3.85 4.09 2.83
CA SER A 147 -2.85 4.21 3.89
C SER A 147 -3.33 5.02 5.09
N GLY A 148 -4.52 5.61 5.04
CA GLY A 148 -5.11 6.31 6.19
C GLY A 148 -4.45 7.65 6.52
N GLU A 149 -3.73 8.23 5.55
CA GLU A 149 -3.02 9.50 5.72
C GLU A 149 -3.97 10.71 5.70
N GLN A 150 -3.51 11.83 6.27
CA GLN A 150 -4.29 13.06 6.35
C GLN A 150 -4.47 13.69 4.96
N HIS A 151 -5.72 13.91 4.56
CA HIS A 151 -6.03 14.75 3.41
C HIS A 151 -5.84 16.22 3.77
N GLN A 152 -4.81 16.87 3.19
CA GLN A 152 -4.41 18.27 3.43
C GLN A 152 -4.02 18.56 4.90
N GLY A 153 -2.81 19.10 5.13
CA GLY A 153 -2.35 19.41 6.49
C GLY A 153 -0.83 19.42 6.63
N THR A 154 -0.35 19.38 7.88
CA THR A 154 1.10 19.39 8.16
C THR A 154 1.83 18.17 7.60
N TYR A 155 1.16 17.03 7.58
CA TYR A 155 1.64 15.78 7.01
C TYR A 155 0.87 15.57 5.71
N GLY A 156 1.59 15.68 4.60
CA GLY A 156 1.01 15.64 3.28
C GLY A 156 0.70 14.21 2.87
N CYS A 157 -0.25 14.12 1.95
CA CYS A 157 -0.63 12.90 1.28
C CYS A 157 0.64 12.29 0.63
N SER A 158 1.33 13.01 -0.25
CA SER A 158 2.58 12.57 -0.92
C SER A 158 3.73 12.10 0.00
N ALA A 159 3.70 12.36 1.31
CA ALA A 159 4.79 12.08 2.24
C ALA A 159 4.64 10.74 2.97
N GLY A 160 4.46 9.63 2.26
CA GLY A 160 4.26 8.26 2.81
C GLY A 160 5.25 7.76 3.89
N TYR A 161 6.24 8.59 4.23
CA TYR A 161 7.27 8.50 5.26
C TYR A 161 6.94 9.26 6.56
N GLY A 162 5.75 9.85 6.69
CA GLY A 162 5.40 10.68 7.85
C GLY A 162 6.19 11.99 7.93
N ALA A 163 6.73 12.46 6.80
CA ALA A 163 7.45 13.71 6.72
C ALA A 163 6.46 14.89 6.80
N PRO A 164 6.74 15.94 7.59
CA PRO A 164 6.01 17.19 7.47
C PRO A 164 6.22 17.81 6.08
N ILE A 165 5.17 18.39 5.47
CA ILE A 165 5.23 19.03 4.14
C ILE A 165 6.40 20.01 4.03
N LYS A 166 6.66 20.77 5.10
CA LYS A 166 7.75 21.76 5.16
C LYS A 166 9.15 21.16 5.00
N ARG A 167 9.32 19.86 5.22
CA ARG A 167 10.58 19.12 5.09
C ARG A 167 10.59 18.14 3.93
N PHE A 168 9.54 18.11 3.11
CA PHE A 168 9.45 17.19 1.98
C PHE A 168 10.57 17.42 0.95
N MET A 169 11.00 18.68 0.76
CA MET A 169 12.10 19.04 -0.13
C MET A 169 13.50 18.77 0.47
N ASP A 170 13.58 18.36 1.74
CA ASP A 170 14.83 17.98 2.40
C ASP A 170 15.06 16.49 2.16
N LEU A 171 15.75 16.17 1.06
CA LEU A 171 16.05 14.78 0.68
C LEU A 171 16.81 14.05 1.78
N GLY A 172 17.76 14.71 2.43
CA GLY A 172 18.51 14.14 3.54
C GLY A 172 17.58 13.71 4.67
N TYR A 173 16.64 14.56 5.06
CA TYR A 173 15.63 14.20 6.04
C TYR A 173 14.75 13.03 5.57
N CYS A 174 14.21 13.09 4.35
CA CYS A 174 13.29 12.08 3.84
C CYS A 174 13.92 10.69 3.75
N LEU A 175 15.20 10.61 3.35
CA LEU A 175 15.94 9.35 3.27
C LEU A 175 16.20 8.69 4.64
N HIS A 176 16.16 9.46 5.74
CA HIS A 176 16.34 8.93 7.10
C HIS A 176 15.01 8.58 7.79
N LEU A 177 13.87 8.82 7.15
CA LEU A 177 12.57 8.48 7.73
C LEU A 177 12.30 6.98 7.62
N GLN A 178 11.86 6.39 8.72
CA GLN A 178 11.37 5.01 8.72
C GLN A 178 9.96 4.96 8.15
N VAL A 179 9.77 4.14 7.11
CA VAL A 179 8.45 3.85 6.54
C VAL A 179 7.65 3.01 7.52
N LYS A 180 6.46 3.45 7.88
CA LYS A 180 5.50 2.64 8.64
C LYS A 180 4.82 1.65 7.70
N SER A 181 4.86 0.37 8.04
CA SER A 181 4.10 -0.67 7.33
C SER A 181 2.59 -0.48 7.51
N LEU A 182 1.78 -1.18 6.69
CA LEU A 182 0.34 -1.21 6.90
C LEU A 182 -0.03 -1.79 8.29
N GLU A 183 0.77 -2.71 8.82
CA GLU A 183 0.58 -3.29 10.15
C GLU A 183 0.88 -2.27 11.25
N ASP A 184 1.99 -1.52 11.15
CA ASP A 184 2.31 -0.44 12.09
C ASP A 184 1.19 0.60 12.11
N ARG A 185 0.67 0.95 10.94
CA ARG A 185 -0.48 1.85 10.80
C ARG A 185 -1.74 1.25 11.43
N ARG A 186 -2.02 -0.04 11.22
CA ARG A 186 -3.16 -0.74 11.83
C ARG A 186 -3.07 -0.70 13.35
N GLN A 187 -1.89 -0.94 13.92
CA GLN A 187 -1.70 -0.90 15.37
C GLN A 187 -1.97 0.50 15.92
N LEU A 188 -1.43 1.54 15.28
CA LEU A 188 -1.66 2.94 15.67
C LEU A 188 -3.14 3.32 15.65
N ILE A 189 -3.90 2.95 14.62
CA ILE A 189 -5.34 3.31 14.55
C ILE A 189 -6.23 2.45 15.48
N THR A 190 -5.78 1.27 15.89
CA THR A 190 -6.50 0.38 16.83
C THR A 190 -6.28 0.72 18.30
N LEU A 191 -5.55 1.80 18.59
CA LEU A 191 -5.31 2.26 19.96
C LEU A 191 -6.64 2.44 20.74
N PRO A 192 -6.61 2.33 22.09
CA PRO A 192 -7.79 2.09 22.93
C PRO A 192 -8.96 3.06 22.72
N ALA A 193 -8.70 4.33 22.35
CA ALA A 193 -9.76 5.31 22.09
C ALA A 193 -10.03 5.58 20.60
N GLY A 194 -9.19 5.10 19.69
CA GLY A 194 -9.39 5.15 18.24
C GLY A 194 -10.48 4.19 17.73
N ALA A 195 -10.86 3.21 18.54
CA ALA A 195 -11.81 2.15 18.16
C ALA A 195 -13.30 2.58 18.13
N LYS A 196 -13.65 3.85 18.33
CA LYS A 196 -15.06 4.30 18.48
C LYS A 196 -15.87 4.47 17.19
N GLY A 197 -15.35 3.96 16.07
CA GLY A 197 -16.07 3.92 14.79
C GLY A 197 -15.99 5.22 13.99
N GLY A 198 -16.13 5.09 12.66
CA GLY A 198 -15.90 6.17 11.70
C GLY A 198 -14.54 6.07 11.02
N SER A 199 -14.30 6.87 9.98
CA SER A 199 -13.07 6.84 9.19
C SER A 199 -11.90 7.59 9.84
N ALA A 200 -12.15 8.44 10.84
CA ALA A 200 -11.17 9.30 11.50
C ALA A 200 -11.14 9.04 13.02
N PRO A 201 -10.39 8.03 13.48
CA PRO A 201 -10.48 7.46 14.83
C PRO A 201 -10.06 8.45 15.94
N PHE A 202 -9.24 9.43 15.61
CA PHE A 202 -8.72 10.42 16.57
C PHE A 202 -9.49 11.74 16.59
N LYS A 203 -10.57 11.86 15.80
CA LYS A 203 -11.34 13.11 15.71
C LYS A 203 -12.21 13.29 16.95
N GLY A 204 -12.07 14.42 17.64
CA GLY A 204 -12.95 14.81 18.73
C GLY A 204 -12.72 14.05 20.04
N LEU A 205 -11.53 13.47 20.24
CA LEU A 205 -11.15 12.82 21.49
C LEU A 205 -11.21 13.78 22.68
N LYS A 206 -11.62 13.27 23.84
CA LYS A 206 -11.53 13.97 25.14
C LYS A 206 -10.09 13.93 25.66
N LYS A 207 -9.74 14.82 26.60
CA LYS A 207 -8.40 14.89 27.20
C LYS A 207 -7.92 13.53 27.72
N ASP A 208 -8.74 12.84 28.52
CA ASP A 208 -8.39 11.53 29.07
C ASP A 208 -8.18 10.46 27.98
N GLN A 209 -8.92 10.56 26.87
CA GLN A 209 -8.75 9.66 25.73
C GLN A 209 -7.45 9.94 24.98
N LEU A 210 -7.03 11.21 24.87
CA LEU A 210 -5.74 11.55 24.26
C LEU A 210 -4.59 10.97 25.09
N ILE A 211 -4.65 11.15 26.41
CA ILE A 211 -3.71 10.57 27.39
C ILE A 211 -3.64 9.05 27.22
N GLN A 212 -4.78 8.35 27.20
CA GLN A 212 -4.82 6.90 26.99
C GLN A 212 -4.17 6.43 25.69
N ASN A 213 -4.30 7.17 24.58
CA ASN A 213 -3.65 6.78 23.32
C ASN A 213 -2.15 7.04 23.35
N LEU A 214 -1.70 8.14 23.98
CA LEU A 214 -0.28 8.46 24.13
C LEU A 214 0.43 7.48 25.07
N ASP A 215 -0.20 7.11 26.19
CA ASP A 215 0.28 6.07 27.10
C ASP A 215 0.43 4.73 26.40
N ALA A 216 -0.58 4.35 25.61
CA ALA A 216 -0.61 3.06 24.93
C ALA A 216 0.49 2.89 23.87
N THR A 217 1.07 3.99 23.38
CA THR A 217 2.19 3.96 22.41
C THR A 217 3.55 4.17 23.06
N GLY A 218 3.60 4.37 24.39
CA GLY A 218 4.83 4.71 25.10
C GLY A 218 5.43 6.05 24.65
N TYR A 219 4.61 6.95 24.12
CA TYR A 219 5.08 8.27 23.71
C TYR A 219 5.26 9.15 24.94
N ASP A 220 6.42 9.79 25.10
CA ASP A 220 6.65 10.73 26.19
C ASP A 220 5.81 12.00 25.96
N TYR A 221 4.88 12.28 26.87
CA TYR A 221 4.08 13.50 26.86
C TYR A 221 4.02 14.15 28.25
N TYR A 222 3.77 15.45 28.28
CA TYR A 222 3.64 16.19 29.52
C TYR A 222 2.21 16.08 30.06
N LEU A 223 2.04 15.52 31.26
CA LEU A 223 0.73 15.35 31.93
C LEU A 223 0.00 16.70 32.15
N GLU A 224 0.75 17.78 32.31
CA GLU A 224 0.22 19.12 32.54
C GLU A 224 -0.37 19.77 31.28
N CYS A 225 -0.15 19.18 30.10
CA CYS A 225 -0.61 19.75 28.84
C CYS A 225 -2.12 19.96 28.79
N ASN A 226 -2.52 21.06 28.16
CA ASN A 226 -3.92 21.29 27.80
C ASN A 226 -4.33 20.38 26.64
N LYS A 227 -5.63 20.30 26.37
CA LYS A 227 -6.16 19.45 25.28
C LYS A 227 -5.53 19.75 23.91
N PRO A 228 -5.42 21.03 23.45
CA PRO A 228 -4.75 21.35 22.19
C PRO A 228 -3.30 20.85 22.08
N GLU A 229 -2.52 20.96 23.15
CA GLU A 229 -1.13 20.48 23.19
C GLU A 229 -1.06 18.95 23.06
N LEU A 230 -1.93 18.23 23.76
CA LEU A 230 -2.02 16.76 23.65
C LEU A 230 -2.47 16.33 22.25
N GLU A 231 -3.40 17.05 21.62
CA GLU A 231 -3.78 16.81 20.22
C GLU A 231 -2.61 17.03 19.26
N SER A 232 -1.78 18.06 19.51
CA SER A 232 -0.59 18.33 18.69
C SER A 232 0.46 17.24 18.82
N GLN A 233 0.73 16.78 20.05
CA GLN A 233 1.68 15.68 20.31
C GLN A 233 1.21 14.38 19.68
N LEU A 234 -0.08 14.04 19.82
CA LEU A 234 -0.65 12.87 19.16
C LEU A 234 -0.55 12.97 17.63
N LYS A 235 -0.85 14.13 17.03
CA LYS A 235 -0.69 14.34 15.58
C LYS A 235 0.75 14.15 15.11
N GLN A 236 1.72 14.63 15.88
CA GLN A 236 3.13 14.45 15.58
C GLN A 236 3.54 12.97 15.65
N HIS A 237 3.07 12.24 16.66
CA HIS A 237 3.32 10.82 16.81
C HIS A 237 2.68 9.98 15.67
N LEU A 238 1.43 10.30 15.32
CA LEU A 238 0.72 9.66 14.21
C LEU A 238 1.41 9.92 12.86
N ALA A 239 2.06 11.08 12.71
CA ALA A 239 2.80 11.46 11.51
C ALA A 239 1.99 11.35 10.22
N GLY A 240 0.73 11.80 10.26
CA GLY A 240 -0.21 11.74 9.13
C GLY A 240 -1.29 10.66 9.23
N ALA A 241 -1.03 9.57 9.97
CA ALA A 241 -1.97 8.45 10.16
C ALA A 241 -3.19 8.85 11.00
N SER A 242 -4.15 9.53 10.37
CA SER A 242 -5.29 10.19 11.01
C SER A 242 -6.62 9.52 10.67
N HIS A 243 -6.61 8.64 9.65
CA HIS A 243 -7.74 7.89 9.16
C HIS A 243 -7.45 6.39 9.19
N ILE A 244 -8.52 5.60 9.17
CA ILE A 244 -8.42 4.16 8.99
C ILE A 244 -8.05 3.89 7.53
N PRO A 245 -6.97 3.15 7.23
CA PRO A 245 -6.68 2.67 5.88
C PRO A 245 -7.92 1.99 5.32
N ALA A 246 -8.37 2.36 4.12
CA ALA A 246 -9.74 2.00 3.78
C ALA A 246 -9.93 0.50 3.63
N LEU A 247 -8.95 -0.26 3.11
CA LEU A 247 -9.03 -1.72 3.07
C LEU A 247 -9.21 -2.37 4.47
N LEU A 248 -8.82 -1.69 5.54
CA LEU A 248 -9.02 -2.09 6.94
C LEU A 248 -10.36 -1.58 7.53
N TYR A 249 -11.10 -0.74 6.82
CA TYR A 249 -12.35 -0.18 7.29
C TYR A 249 -13.39 -1.28 7.56
N GLY A 250 -13.83 -1.36 8.82
CA GLY A 250 -14.73 -2.40 9.32
C GLY A 250 -14.07 -3.76 9.58
N GLN A 251 -12.74 -3.85 9.48
CA GLN A 251 -11.91 -5.04 9.73
C GLN A 251 -10.63 -4.69 10.49
N GLN A 252 -10.64 -3.61 11.29
CA GLN A 252 -9.43 -3.06 11.92
C GLN A 252 -8.77 -4.04 12.91
N GLN A 253 -9.59 -4.91 13.52
CA GLN A 253 -9.15 -5.94 14.46
C GLN A 253 -8.69 -7.24 13.77
N SER A 254 -8.96 -7.39 12.47
CA SER A 254 -8.49 -8.55 11.70
C SER A 254 -6.99 -8.42 11.43
N THR A 255 -6.28 -9.55 11.45
CA THR A 255 -4.87 -9.58 11.02
C THR A 255 -4.78 -9.36 9.52
N LEU A 256 -3.69 -8.73 9.04
CA LEU A 256 -3.49 -8.51 7.61
C LEU A 256 -3.51 -9.81 6.79
N LYS A 257 -2.95 -10.89 7.36
CA LYS A 257 -3.01 -12.24 6.76
C LYS A 257 -4.44 -12.72 6.53
N ALA A 258 -5.33 -12.54 7.51
CA ALA A 258 -6.73 -12.98 7.41
C ALA A 258 -7.54 -12.22 6.33
N ILE A 259 -7.00 -11.11 5.83
CA ILE A 259 -7.63 -10.28 4.79
C ILE A 259 -6.77 -10.18 3.52
N ASN A 260 -5.75 -11.03 3.39
CA ASN A 260 -4.81 -11.06 2.26
C ASN A 260 -4.12 -9.71 1.97
N LEU A 261 -3.76 -8.98 3.02
CA LEU A 261 -3.00 -7.73 2.93
C LEU A 261 -1.61 -7.84 3.60
N GLU A 262 -1.13 -9.06 3.87
CA GLU A 262 0.18 -9.24 4.51
C GLU A 262 1.34 -8.83 3.60
N GLN A 263 1.19 -9.04 2.29
CA GLN A 263 2.14 -8.64 1.25
C GLN A 263 1.76 -7.28 0.63
N TYR A 264 0.84 -6.55 1.26
CA TYR A 264 0.43 -5.24 0.77
C TYR A 264 1.57 -4.24 0.97
N GLU A 265 2.04 -3.67 -0.11
CA GLU A 265 3.13 -2.70 -0.10
C GLU A 265 2.63 -1.34 -0.59
N VAL A 266 3.02 -0.29 0.14
CA VAL A 266 2.88 1.09 -0.30
C VAL A 266 4.26 1.57 -0.70
N SER A 267 4.47 1.78 -1.99
CA SER A 267 5.75 2.20 -2.54
C SER A 267 5.64 3.61 -3.09
N PHE A 268 6.58 4.47 -2.72
CA PHE A 268 6.74 5.78 -3.33
C PHE A 268 7.80 5.67 -4.42
N ILE A 269 7.48 6.10 -5.64
CA ILE A 269 8.48 6.31 -6.69
C ILE A 269 8.89 7.77 -6.59
N MET A 270 10.12 8.02 -6.11
CA MET A 270 10.72 9.36 -6.11
C MET A 270 11.18 9.76 -7.50
#